data_AF-A0A524FV44-F1
#
_entry.id   AF-A0A524FV44-F1
#
_cell.length_a   1.000
_cell.length_b   1.000
_cell.length_c   1.000
_cell.angle_alpha   90.00
_cell.angle_beta   90.00
_cell.angle_gamma   90.00
#
_symmetry.space_group_name_H-M   'P 1'
#
loop_
_entity.id
_entity.type
_entity.pdbx_description
1 polymer ?
#
loop_
_entity_poly.entity_id
_entity_poly.type
_entity_poly.pdbx_seq_one_letter_code
_entity_poly.pdbx_strand_id
1 'polypeptide(L)'
;MEKFAVLLSTLYQTLENEILELYNRFKSYILELFYERKINLNIEIIHKNPKSVKRTIEQILQTIDLAFLTINYPKTKLLAKSNQIREVLLKRVKIYRDYYTYFNTELNEYINKILIEILVLYLFDEDHLIIKNLELYDLLPRNFINQIDKFKQTHLISTNLEPNFIKNLPELFSHINPLDLSINNVPIPSNISISGKDSSEEKKNFQNLTPQKKFIEIQQKDVELKPPNQKLDNHYKIPQNQEKLTHFLDIFRKFSPINSNILEKFKIDVKNLVNTKNTTPEFFDLENLYYFIAILKMLNLEAGFTSENIIDLLRNYVNGRLFISDINAKPDPISNYYGLSILSENNLLNTFNIINASDIQLYLESVLKNFIPDKIHLNFYTILCLKVLEFRVGLTIFKRHLIAPILSLDILSNKNIVNPILDIFEHLAIIKLLDRHKELSQFNFYGKVLKDILEQKDNSHQNITDFSRMLLIFDLLDLKVVEIKTCQKLFEYISSDTTFFNSKNLNKNYNWMIDKHMFTVELRMLFWALIASSVFI
;
A
#
# COMPACT_ATOMS: atom_id res chain seq x y z
N MET A 1 -17.27 -10.72 -30.82
CA MET A 1 -17.08 -11.85 -29.90
C MET A 1 -15.68 -12.43 -29.99
N GLU A 2 -15.31 -13.08 -31.10
CA GLU A 2 -14.02 -13.81 -31.21
C GLU A 2 -12.77 -12.93 -31.00
N LYS A 3 -12.66 -11.76 -31.65
CA LYS A 3 -11.54 -10.82 -31.43
C LYS A 3 -11.42 -10.34 -29.98
N PHE A 4 -12.53 -10.19 -29.27
CA PHE A 4 -12.57 -9.77 -27.87
C PHE A 4 -12.22 -10.93 -26.92
N ALA A 5 -12.65 -12.15 -27.24
CA ALA A 5 -12.21 -13.35 -26.54
C ALA A 5 -10.68 -13.51 -26.65
N VAL A 6 -10.13 -13.31 -27.85
CA VAL A 6 -8.68 -13.35 -28.08
C VAL A 6 -7.98 -12.25 -27.27
N LEU A 7 -8.47 -11.01 -27.31
CA LEU A 7 -7.91 -9.91 -26.52
C LEU A 7 -7.91 -10.22 -25.01
N LEU A 8 -9.04 -10.68 -24.46
CA LEU A 8 -9.17 -11.04 -23.04
C LEU A 8 -8.27 -12.21 -22.64
N SER A 9 -8.21 -13.26 -23.47
CA SER A 9 -7.32 -14.39 -23.22
C SER A 9 -5.85 -13.97 -23.26
N THR A 10 -5.48 -13.05 -24.17
CA THR A 10 -4.13 -12.51 -24.27
C THR A 10 -3.82 -11.61 -23.07
N LEU A 11 -4.77 -10.79 -22.63
CA LEU A 11 -4.67 -9.97 -21.42
C LEU A 11 -4.42 -10.85 -20.20
N TYR A 12 -5.21 -11.91 -20.02
CA TYR A 12 -5.03 -12.85 -18.93
C TYR A 12 -3.68 -13.53 -18.99
N GLN A 13 -3.30 -14.12 -20.11
CA GLN A 13 -2.02 -14.82 -20.25
C GLN A 13 -0.82 -13.90 -20.01
N THR A 14 -0.95 -12.61 -20.32
CA THR A 14 0.14 -11.65 -20.16
C THR A 14 0.22 -11.10 -18.73
N LEU A 15 -0.93 -10.91 -18.05
CA LEU A 15 -1.05 -10.22 -16.76
C LEU A 15 -1.76 -11.07 -15.69
N GLU A 16 -1.72 -12.40 -15.78
CA GLU A 16 -2.47 -13.32 -14.91
C GLU A 16 -2.18 -13.06 -13.44
N ASN A 17 -0.88 -12.99 -13.10
CA ASN A 17 -0.44 -12.83 -11.73
C ASN A 17 -0.91 -11.49 -11.14
N GLU A 18 -0.83 -10.42 -11.93
CA GLU A 18 -1.23 -9.09 -11.50
C GLU A 18 -2.75 -8.97 -11.39
N ILE A 19 -3.52 -9.53 -12.32
CA ILE A 19 -4.99 -9.57 -12.21
C ILE A 19 -5.41 -10.36 -10.96
N LEU A 20 -4.75 -11.49 -10.66
CA LEU A 20 -4.99 -12.25 -9.44
C LEU A 20 -4.57 -11.48 -8.19
N GLU A 21 -3.46 -10.74 -8.23
CA GLU A 21 -3.03 -9.89 -7.12
C GLU A 21 -4.03 -8.75 -6.87
N LEU A 22 -4.57 -8.12 -7.91
CA LEU A 22 -5.65 -7.13 -7.80
C LEU A 22 -6.86 -7.73 -7.07
N TYR A 23 -7.30 -8.91 -7.51
CA TYR A 23 -8.44 -9.59 -6.88
C TYR A 23 -8.16 -9.89 -5.40
N ASN A 24 -6.96 -10.35 -5.08
CA ASN A 24 -6.58 -10.65 -3.70
C ASN A 24 -6.51 -9.39 -2.84
N ARG A 25 -5.91 -8.29 -3.32
CA ARG A 25 -5.86 -7.01 -2.62
C ARG A 25 -7.24 -6.44 -2.36
N PHE A 26 -8.10 -6.42 -3.39
CA PHE A 26 -9.46 -5.91 -3.26
C PHE A 26 -10.32 -6.78 -2.34
N LYS A 27 -10.12 -8.11 -2.37
CA LYS A 27 -10.77 -9.04 -1.44
C LYS A 27 -10.33 -8.81 0.00
N SER A 28 -9.03 -8.63 0.24
CA SER A 28 -8.50 -8.31 1.57
C SER A 28 -9.11 -7.01 2.10
N TYR A 29 -9.18 -5.98 1.26
CA TYR A 29 -9.85 -4.72 1.57
C TYR A 29 -11.33 -4.92 1.97
N ILE A 30 -12.08 -5.75 1.24
CA ILE A 30 -13.47 -6.07 1.62
C ILE A 30 -13.55 -6.82 2.96
N LEU A 31 -12.61 -7.73 3.23
CA LEU A 31 -12.55 -8.46 4.51
C LEU A 31 -12.31 -7.51 5.68
N GLU A 32 -11.44 -6.52 5.51
CA GLU A 32 -11.21 -5.45 6.49
C GLU A 32 -12.50 -4.65 6.74
N LEU A 33 -13.21 -4.25 5.69
CA LEU A 33 -14.49 -3.56 5.84
C LEU A 33 -15.56 -4.40 6.56
N PHE A 34 -15.57 -5.72 6.40
CA PHE A 34 -16.47 -6.58 7.19
C PHE A 34 -16.10 -6.56 8.67
N TYR A 35 -14.80 -6.64 8.98
CA TYR A 35 -14.31 -6.56 10.35
C TYR A 35 -14.70 -5.22 11.00
N GLU A 36 -14.46 -4.10 10.31
CA GLU A 36 -14.82 -2.75 10.77
C GLU A 36 -16.33 -2.61 11.04
N ARG A 37 -17.16 -3.17 10.16
CA ARG A 37 -18.62 -3.13 10.30
C ARG A 37 -19.16 -4.22 11.24
N LYS A 38 -18.28 -4.94 11.95
CA LYS A 38 -18.60 -6.00 12.92
C LYS A 38 -19.45 -7.12 12.30
N ILE A 39 -19.23 -7.41 11.02
CA ILE A 39 -19.88 -8.50 10.29
C ILE A 39 -19.03 -9.76 10.48
N ASN A 40 -19.47 -10.66 11.36
CA ASN A 40 -18.77 -11.91 11.59
C ASN A 40 -19.13 -12.95 10.52
N LEU A 41 -18.17 -13.24 9.63
CA LEU A 41 -18.34 -14.20 8.54
C LEU A 41 -18.27 -15.68 8.99
N ASN A 42 -17.67 -15.97 10.14
CA ASN A 42 -17.49 -17.35 10.63
C ASN A 42 -18.74 -17.91 11.31
N ILE A 43 -19.84 -17.16 11.32
CA ILE A 43 -21.11 -17.62 11.87
C ILE A 43 -21.70 -18.69 10.96
N GLU A 44 -22.03 -19.84 11.54
CA GLU A 44 -22.74 -20.90 10.83
C GLU A 44 -24.16 -20.47 10.43
N ILE A 45 -24.48 -20.63 9.14
CA ILE A 45 -25.74 -20.23 8.53
C ILE A 45 -26.87 -21.18 8.97
N ILE A 46 -26.54 -22.45 9.19
CA ILE A 46 -27.48 -23.55 9.48
C ILE A 46 -28.34 -23.28 10.72
N HIS A 47 -27.80 -22.54 11.70
CA HIS A 47 -28.48 -22.24 12.96
C HIS A 47 -29.18 -20.86 12.98
N LYS A 48 -29.19 -20.13 11.86
CA LYS A 48 -29.80 -18.79 11.77
C LYS A 48 -31.19 -18.85 11.15
N ASN A 49 -32.12 -18.07 11.73
CA ASN A 49 -33.44 -17.91 11.14
C ASN A 49 -33.35 -17.16 9.79
N PRO A 50 -34.29 -17.38 8.85
CA PRO A 50 -34.23 -16.79 7.50
C PRO A 50 -34.19 -15.25 7.47
N LYS A 51 -34.84 -14.58 8.43
CA LYS A 51 -34.81 -13.11 8.54
C LYS A 51 -33.42 -12.60 8.91
N SER A 52 -32.74 -13.28 9.83
CA SER A 52 -31.36 -12.98 10.23
C SER A 52 -30.40 -13.24 9.08
N VAL A 53 -30.57 -14.35 8.35
CA VAL A 53 -29.75 -14.67 7.17
C VAL A 53 -29.87 -13.59 6.11
N LYS A 54 -31.11 -13.19 5.78
CA LYS A 54 -31.37 -12.10 4.83
C LYS A 54 -30.70 -10.80 5.28
N ARG A 55 -30.87 -10.40 6.54
CA ARG A 55 -30.25 -9.17 7.07
C ARG A 55 -28.73 -9.21 7.01
N THR A 56 -28.09 -10.32 7.37
CA THR A 56 -26.64 -10.46 7.30
C THR A 56 -26.14 -10.39 5.87
N ILE A 57 -26.82 -11.03 4.92
CA ILE A 57 -26.46 -10.95 3.49
C ILE A 57 -26.64 -9.53 2.94
N GLU A 58 -27.70 -8.83 3.35
CA GLU A 58 -27.88 -7.43 2.98
C GLU A 58 -26.75 -6.54 3.51
N GLN A 59 -26.30 -6.77 4.75
CA GLN A 59 -25.13 -6.09 5.30
C GLN A 59 -23.85 -6.42 4.53
N ILE A 60 -23.64 -7.69 4.18
CA ILE A 60 -22.49 -8.12 3.37
C ILE A 60 -22.49 -7.44 2.01
N LEU A 61 -23.63 -7.45 1.30
CA LEU A 61 -23.76 -6.79 -0.01
C LEU A 61 -23.56 -5.27 0.10
N GLN A 62 -24.09 -4.63 1.14
CA GLN A 62 -23.88 -3.20 1.39
C GLN A 62 -22.40 -2.86 1.64
N THR A 63 -21.64 -3.76 2.25
CA THR A 63 -20.20 -3.57 2.49
C THR A 63 -19.39 -3.79 1.22
N ILE A 64 -19.75 -4.76 0.38
CA ILE A 64 -19.15 -4.92 -0.97
C ILE A 64 -19.46 -3.68 -1.82
N ASP A 65 -20.71 -3.23 -1.78
CA ASP A 65 -21.15 -2.02 -2.47
C ASP A 65 -20.35 -0.79 -2.01
N LEU A 66 -20.10 -0.67 -0.70
CA LEU A 66 -19.24 0.37 -0.13
C LEU A 66 -17.83 0.32 -0.71
N ALA A 67 -17.19 -0.85 -0.76
CA ALA A 67 -15.84 -1.01 -1.29
C ALA A 67 -15.71 -0.49 -2.73
N PHE A 68 -16.68 -0.79 -3.59
CA PHE A 68 -16.70 -0.31 -4.97
C PHE A 68 -17.01 1.20 -5.07
N LEU A 69 -17.87 1.73 -4.20
CA LEU A 69 -18.11 3.16 -4.15
C LEU A 69 -16.88 3.95 -3.70
N THR A 70 -16.04 3.40 -2.81
CA THR A 70 -14.78 4.01 -2.38
C THR A 70 -13.85 4.26 -3.55
N ILE A 71 -13.78 3.32 -4.50
CA ILE A 71 -12.99 3.50 -5.73
C ILE A 71 -13.74 4.31 -6.81
N ASN A 72 -14.86 4.95 -6.46
CA ASN A 72 -15.71 5.75 -7.34
C ASN A 72 -16.40 4.96 -8.48
N TYR A 73 -16.69 3.68 -8.25
CA TYR A 73 -17.54 2.91 -9.17
C TYR A 73 -18.98 3.47 -9.16
N PRO A 74 -19.64 3.65 -10.32
CA PRO A 74 -20.93 4.34 -10.36
C PRO A 74 -22.03 3.64 -9.55
N LYS A 75 -22.62 4.37 -8.59
CA LYS A 75 -23.70 3.87 -7.73
C LYS A 75 -24.89 3.29 -8.51
N THR A 76 -25.23 3.88 -9.65
CA THR A 76 -26.32 3.41 -10.51
C THR A 76 -26.02 2.03 -11.11
N LYS A 77 -24.79 1.80 -11.61
CA LYS A 77 -24.33 0.50 -12.12
C LYS A 77 -24.30 -0.55 -11.01
N LEU A 78 -23.78 -0.17 -9.84
CA LEU A 78 -23.69 -1.01 -8.66
C LEU A 78 -25.06 -1.48 -8.15
N LEU A 79 -26.01 -0.57 -7.99
CA LEU A 79 -27.37 -0.89 -7.54
C LEU A 79 -28.09 -1.80 -8.55
N ALA A 80 -27.92 -1.57 -9.84
CA ALA A 80 -28.49 -2.43 -10.88
C ALA A 80 -27.93 -3.87 -10.78
N LYS A 81 -26.60 -4.01 -10.69
CA LYS A 81 -25.93 -5.31 -10.55
C LYS A 81 -26.29 -6.03 -9.25
N SER A 82 -26.23 -5.31 -8.11
CA SER A 82 -26.57 -5.83 -6.78
C SER A 82 -28.02 -6.33 -6.72
N ASN A 83 -28.98 -5.60 -7.33
CA ASN A 83 -30.37 -6.03 -7.39
C ASN A 83 -30.58 -7.27 -8.27
N GLN A 84 -29.88 -7.38 -9.40
CA GLN A 84 -30.00 -8.54 -10.30
C GLN A 84 -29.52 -9.85 -9.64
N ILE A 85 -28.43 -9.78 -8.87
CA ILE A 85 -27.84 -10.97 -8.25
C ILE A 85 -28.43 -11.29 -6.87
N ARG A 86 -29.00 -10.30 -6.17
CA ARG A 86 -29.45 -10.42 -4.77
C ARG A 86 -30.38 -11.62 -4.58
N GLU A 87 -31.37 -11.79 -5.44
CA GLU A 87 -32.34 -12.90 -5.35
C GLU A 87 -31.70 -14.27 -5.62
N VAL A 88 -30.69 -14.33 -6.50
CA VAL A 88 -29.96 -15.57 -6.80
C VAL A 88 -29.07 -15.96 -5.63
N LEU A 89 -28.33 -14.99 -5.10
CA LEU A 89 -27.43 -15.11 -3.96
C LEU A 89 -28.16 -15.52 -2.68
N LEU A 90 -29.29 -14.87 -2.37
CA LEU A 90 -30.13 -15.21 -1.21
C LEU A 90 -30.69 -16.64 -1.25
N LYS A 91 -30.92 -17.20 -2.44
CA LYS A 91 -31.39 -18.59 -2.59
C LYS A 91 -30.29 -19.61 -2.37
N ARG A 92 -29.05 -19.30 -2.79
CA ARG A 92 -27.90 -20.22 -2.74
C ARG A 92 -27.18 -20.26 -1.40
N VAL A 93 -27.30 -19.21 -0.59
CA VAL A 93 -26.61 -19.12 0.72
C VAL A 93 -26.85 -20.32 1.64
N LYS A 94 -28.02 -20.96 1.55
CA LYS A 94 -28.39 -22.12 2.39
C LYS A 94 -27.55 -23.38 2.14
N ILE A 95 -26.82 -23.43 1.03
CA ILE A 95 -25.95 -24.55 0.65
C ILE A 95 -24.62 -24.49 1.43
N TYR A 96 -24.28 -23.30 1.96
CA TYR A 96 -23.00 -23.05 2.60
C TYR A 96 -23.09 -23.19 4.11
N ARG A 97 -22.00 -23.69 4.72
CA ARG A 97 -21.88 -23.87 6.17
C ARG A 97 -21.89 -22.53 6.91
N ASP A 98 -21.10 -21.58 6.43
CA ASP A 98 -20.85 -20.27 7.04
C ASP A 98 -20.75 -19.17 5.97
N TYR A 99 -20.84 -17.91 6.39
CA TYR A 99 -20.79 -16.78 5.47
C TYR A 99 -19.40 -16.57 4.86
N TYR A 100 -18.33 -17.04 5.50
CA TYR A 100 -16.97 -16.96 4.98
C TYR A 100 -16.79 -17.84 3.73
N THR A 101 -17.27 -19.08 3.80
CA THR A 101 -17.27 -20.02 2.67
C THR A 101 -18.16 -19.51 1.55
N TYR A 102 -19.33 -18.98 1.89
CA TYR A 102 -20.24 -18.34 0.93
C TYR A 102 -19.59 -17.11 0.25
N PHE A 103 -18.89 -16.27 1.01
CA PHE A 103 -18.17 -15.12 0.49
C PHE A 103 -17.07 -15.52 -0.49
N ASN A 104 -16.23 -16.48 -0.12
CA ASN A 104 -15.10 -16.93 -0.94
C ASN A 104 -15.51 -17.60 -2.25
N THR A 105 -16.72 -18.16 -2.31
CA THR A 105 -17.20 -18.92 -3.46
C THR A 105 -18.07 -18.08 -4.38
N GLU A 106 -19.22 -17.58 -3.91
CA GLU A 106 -20.20 -16.89 -4.77
C GLU A 106 -19.92 -15.37 -4.85
N LEU A 107 -19.67 -14.71 -3.72
CA LEU A 107 -19.50 -13.25 -3.70
C LEU A 107 -18.17 -12.82 -4.31
N ASN A 108 -17.11 -13.61 -4.14
CA ASN A 108 -15.81 -13.35 -4.73
C ASN A 108 -15.88 -13.39 -6.27
N GLU A 109 -16.66 -14.31 -6.84
CA GLU A 109 -16.90 -14.34 -8.28
C GLU A 109 -17.60 -13.06 -8.77
N TYR A 110 -18.60 -12.58 -8.03
CA TYR A 110 -19.28 -11.32 -8.31
C TYR A 110 -18.33 -10.11 -8.24
N ILE A 111 -17.49 -10.04 -7.20
CA ILE A 111 -16.49 -8.98 -7.04
C ILE A 111 -15.52 -8.98 -8.22
N ASN A 112 -14.97 -10.13 -8.57
CA ASN A 112 -14.00 -10.25 -9.68
C ASN A 112 -14.62 -9.86 -11.02
N LYS A 113 -15.92 -10.13 -11.24
CA LYS A 113 -16.66 -9.68 -12.44
C LYS A 113 -16.72 -8.15 -12.56
N ILE A 114 -16.86 -7.42 -11.46
CA ILE A 114 -16.84 -5.95 -11.50
C ILE A 114 -15.41 -5.46 -11.71
N LEU A 115 -14.43 -6.04 -11.03
CA LEU A 115 -13.03 -5.66 -11.18
C LEU A 115 -12.54 -5.85 -12.62
N ILE A 116 -12.89 -6.96 -13.28
CA ILE A 116 -12.52 -7.14 -14.68
C ILE A 116 -13.23 -6.15 -15.61
N GLU A 117 -14.49 -5.81 -15.34
CA GLU A 117 -15.19 -4.77 -16.10
C GLU A 117 -14.45 -3.44 -16.02
N ILE A 118 -13.98 -3.06 -14.83
CA ILE A 118 -13.17 -1.85 -14.64
C ILE A 118 -11.88 -1.92 -15.47
N LEU A 119 -11.17 -3.05 -15.47
CA LEU A 119 -9.95 -3.21 -16.25
C LEU A 119 -10.19 -3.12 -17.75
N VAL A 120 -11.25 -3.78 -18.24
CA VAL A 120 -11.61 -3.74 -19.65
C VAL A 120 -12.04 -2.33 -20.06
N LEU A 121 -12.81 -1.61 -19.25
CA LEU A 121 -13.17 -0.23 -19.55
C LEU A 121 -11.92 0.66 -19.61
N TYR A 122 -10.99 0.46 -18.68
CA TYR A 122 -9.71 1.16 -18.71
C TYR A 122 -8.89 0.85 -19.97
N LEU A 123 -8.92 -0.38 -20.49
CA LEU A 123 -8.27 -0.73 -21.77
C LEU A 123 -8.76 0.11 -22.96
N PHE A 124 -9.99 0.61 -22.90
CA PHE A 124 -10.60 1.47 -23.92
C PHE A 124 -10.62 2.96 -23.52
N ASP A 125 -9.73 3.37 -22.62
CA ASP A 125 -9.56 4.75 -22.14
C ASP A 125 -10.82 5.35 -21.49
N GLU A 126 -11.62 4.49 -20.86
CA GLU A 126 -12.77 4.86 -20.03
C GLU A 126 -12.45 4.67 -18.53
N ASP A 127 -13.18 5.35 -17.65
CA ASP A 127 -13.16 5.14 -16.20
C ASP A 127 -11.77 5.27 -15.51
N HIS A 128 -10.85 6.08 -16.06
CA HIS A 128 -9.51 6.37 -15.50
C HIS A 128 -9.50 6.74 -14.01
N LEU A 129 -10.54 7.44 -13.55
CA LEU A 129 -10.68 7.85 -12.15
C LEU A 129 -10.78 6.63 -11.21
N ILE A 130 -11.39 5.53 -11.65
CA ILE A 130 -11.52 4.31 -10.84
C ILE A 130 -10.16 3.64 -10.66
N ILE A 131 -9.38 3.53 -11.74
CA ILE A 131 -8.00 2.99 -11.69
C ILE A 131 -7.11 3.87 -10.81
N LYS A 132 -7.21 5.20 -10.93
CA LYS A 132 -6.49 6.14 -10.06
C LYS A 132 -6.84 5.92 -8.58
N ASN A 133 -8.13 5.73 -8.28
CA ASN A 133 -8.53 5.48 -6.91
C ASN A 133 -8.02 4.12 -6.41
N LEU A 134 -8.11 3.06 -7.22
CA LEU A 134 -7.53 1.77 -6.88
C LEU A 134 -6.02 1.88 -6.57
N GLU A 135 -5.27 2.71 -7.30
CA GLU A 135 -3.86 3.01 -7.00
C GLU A 135 -3.70 3.79 -5.68
N LEU A 136 -4.50 4.86 -5.47
CA LEU A 136 -4.47 5.68 -4.25
C LEU A 136 -4.74 4.86 -2.97
N TYR A 137 -5.60 3.85 -3.08
CA TYR A 137 -5.95 2.92 -2.01
C TYR A 137 -5.01 1.69 -1.93
N ASP A 138 -3.92 1.65 -2.70
CA ASP A 138 -2.97 0.52 -2.77
C ASP A 138 -3.64 -0.84 -3.09
N LEU A 139 -4.75 -0.79 -3.83
CA LEU A 139 -5.53 -1.95 -4.25
C LEU A 139 -5.05 -2.52 -5.58
N LEU A 140 -4.26 -1.76 -6.35
CA LEU A 140 -3.62 -2.27 -7.55
C LEU A 140 -2.31 -3.02 -7.21
N PRO A 141 -1.98 -4.06 -7.99
CA PRO A 141 -0.63 -4.59 -8.03
C PRO A 141 0.35 -3.49 -8.44
N ARG A 142 1.59 -3.66 -8.00
CA ARG A 142 2.68 -2.76 -8.35
C ARG A 142 2.88 -2.73 -9.88
N ASN A 143 3.07 -1.55 -10.47
CA ASN A 143 3.32 -1.34 -11.91
C ASN A 143 2.16 -1.75 -12.84
N PHE A 144 0.99 -2.07 -12.29
CA PHE A 144 -0.10 -2.64 -13.07
C PHE A 144 -0.64 -1.68 -14.13
N ILE A 145 -0.69 -0.38 -13.84
CA ILE A 145 -1.10 0.66 -14.80
C ILE A 145 -0.16 0.68 -16.02
N ASN A 146 1.15 0.79 -15.80
CA ASN A 146 2.12 0.80 -16.90
C ASN A 146 2.13 -0.50 -17.69
N GLN A 147 1.92 -1.65 -17.03
CA GLN A 147 1.82 -2.94 -17.70
C GLN A 147 0.57 -3.00 -18.59
N ILE A 148 -0.57 -2.50 -18.11
CA ILE A 148 -1.78 -2.37 -18.90
C ILE A 148 -1.57 -1.39 -20.06
N ASP A 149 -0.94 -0.24 -19.84
CA ASP A 149 -0.68 0.74 -20.90
C ASP A 149 0.27 0.19 -21.97
N LYS A 150 1.29 -0.57 -21.56
CA LYS A 150 2.16 -1.30 -22.49
C LYS A 150 1.39 -2.36 -23.27
N PHE A 151 0.47 -3.07 -22.61
CA PHE A 151 -0.43 -4.02 -23.26
C PHE A 151 -1.35 -3.31 -24.28
N LYS A 152 -1.94 -2.15 -23.93
CA LYS A 152 -2.74 -1.33 -24.86
C LYS A 152 -1.94 -0.99 -26.12
N GLN A 153 -0.72 -0.50 -25.96
CA GLN A 153 0.13 -0.08 -27.07
C GLN A 153 0.51 -1.24 -27.99
N THR A 154 0.75 -2.42 -27.43
CA THR A 154 1.19 -3.60 -28.20
C THR A 154 0.04 -4.37 -28.84
N HIS A 155 -1.09 -4.50 -28.15
CA HIS A 155 -2.19 -5.37 -28.59
C HIS A 155 -3.42 -4.61 -29.09
N LEU A 156 -3.87 -3.54 -28.41
CA LEU A 156 -5.09 -2.82 -28.81
C LEU A 156 -4.93 -2.04 -30.13
N ILE A 157 -3.80 -1.32 -30.29
CA ILE A 157 -3.48 -0.59 -31.52
C ILE A 157 -3.39 -1.55 -32.72
N SER A 158 -2.91 -2.78 -32.50
CA SER A 158 -2.80 -3.81 -33.54
C SER A 158 -4.15 -4.43 -33.95
N THR A 159 -5.13 -4.44 -33.04
CA THR A 159 -6.42 -5.14 -33.26
C THR A 159 -7.49 -4.37 -34.04
N ASN A 160 -7.32 -3.06 -34.29
CA ASN A 160 -8.29 -2.21 -35.02
C ASN A 160 -9.75 -2.46 -34.55
N LEU A 161 -9.99 -2.39 -33.24
CA LEU A 161 -11.32 -2.60 -32.68
C LEU A 161 -12.22 -1.40 -33.02
N GLU A 162 -13.32 -1.66 -33.74
CA GLU A 162 -14.22 -0.62 -34.23
C GLU A 162 -14.89 0.16 -33.08
N PRO A 163 -15.22 1.46 -33.25
CA PRO A 163 -15.93 2.26 -32.25
C PRO A 163 -17.28 1.66 -31.78
N ASN A 164 -17.88 0.77 -32.57
CA ASN A 164 -19.10 0.04 -32.21
C ASN A 164 -18.88 -1.05 -31.15
N PHE A 165 -17.63 -1.41 -30.81
CA PHE A 165 -17.32 -2.39 -29.78
C PHE A 165 -17.65 -1.91 -28.36
N ILE A 166 -17.40 -0.63 -28.06
CA ILE A 166 -17.64 -0.05 -26.73
C ILE A 166 -19.14 -0.12 -26.36
N LYS A 167 -20.03 0.05 -27.36
CA LYS A 167 -21.49 -0.05 -27.17
C LYS A 167 -21.97 -1.45 -26.77
N ASN A 168 -21.22 -2.49 -27.12
CA ASN A 168 -21.58 -3.88 -26.85
C ASN A 168 -20.86 -4.46 -25.61
N LEU A 169 -19.94 -3.73 -24.98
CA LEU A 169 -19.24 -4.16 -23.76
C LEU A 169 -20.19 -4.64 -22.63
N PRO A 170 -21.33 -3.97 -22.35
CA PRO A 170 -22.24 -4.41 -21.29
C PRO A 170 -22.79 -5.83 -21.48
N GLU A 171 -23.08 -6.20 -22.72
CA GLU A 171 -23.56 -7.55 -23.08
C GLU A 171 -22.43 -8.57 -22.96
N LEU A 172 -21.22 -8.19 -23.39
CA LEU A 172 -20.02 -9.04 -23.33
C LEU A 172 -19.62 -9.40 -21.91
N PHE A 173 -19.74 -8.47 -20.95
CA PHE A 173 -19.41 -8.73 -19.54
C PHE A 173 -20.22 -9.86 -18.91
N SER A 174 -21.43 -10.12 -19.41
CA SER A 174 -22.27 -11.21 -18.90
C SER A 174 -21.73 -12.61 -19.25
N HIS A 175 -20.84 -12.69 -20.25
CA HIS A 175 -20.27 -13.94 -20.74
C HIS A 175 -18.84 -14.19 -20.27
N ILE A 176 -18.20 -13.25 -19.59
CA ILE A 176 -16.83 -13.40 -19.11
C ILE A 176 -16.80 -14.28 -17.85
N ASN A 177 -15.94 -15.31 -17.88
CA ASN A 177 -15.52 -16.02 -16.69
C ASN A 177 -14.40 -15.20 -16.00
N PRO A 178 -14.62 -14.67 -14.79
CA PRO A 178 -13.64 -13.83 -14.12
C PRO A 178 -12.40 -14.60 -13.63
N LEU A 179 -12.44 -15.94 -13.60
CA LEU A 179 -11.32 -16.74 -13.09
C LEU A 179 -10.21 -16.89 -14.13
N ASP A 180 -10.55 -17.06 -15.41
CA ASP A 180 -9.62 -17.35 -16.50
C ASP A 180 -9.78 -16.40 -17.71
N LEU A 181 -10.64 -15.40 -17.59
CA LEU A 181 -11.02 -14.44 -18.63
C LEU A 181 -11.50 -15.04 -19.95
N SER A 182 -12.00 -16.28 -19.91
CA SER A 182 -12.65 -16.92 -21.05
C SER A 182 -14.05 -16.36 -21.29
N ILE A 183 -14.51 -16.40 -22.54
CA ILE A 183 -15.89 -16.07 -22.91
C ILE A 183 -16.68 -17.38 -23.01
N ASN A 184 -17.68 -17.54 -22.14
CA ASN A 184 -18.61 -18.65 -22.22
C ASN A 184 -19.31 -18.62 -23.59
N ASN A 185 -19.18 -19.70 -24.36
CA ASN A 185 -19.73 -19.93 -25.71
C ASN A 185 -18.90 -19.46 -26.93
N VAL A 186 -17.59 -19.26 -26.82
CA VAL A 186 -16.70 -19.16 -27.99
C VAL A 186 -15.62 -20.25 -27.93
N PRO A 187 -15.56 -21.19 -28.89
CA PRO A 187 -14.45 -22.14 -28.95
C PRO A 187 -13.15 -21.37 -29.21
N ILE A 188 -12.16 -21.55 -28.35
CA ILE A 188 -10.81 -21.00 -28.57
C ILE A 188 -10.25 -21.69 -29.82
N PRO A 189 -9.83 -20.98 -30.88
CA PRO A 189 -9.11 -21.60 -31.98
C PRO A 189 -7.76 -22.06 -31.44
N SER A 190 -7.52 -23.37 -31.44
CA SER A 190 -6.27 -24.00 -30.97
C SER A 190 -5.05 -23.74 -31.88
N ASN A 191 -5.07 -22.73 -32.75
CA ASN A 191 -4.00 -22.38 -33.67
C ASN A 191 -3.69 -20.88 -33.67
N ILE A 192 -2.94 -20.41 -32.67
CA ILE A 192 -2.05 -19.27 -32.84
C ILE A 192 -0.63 -19.79 -32.62
N SER A 193 -0.08 -20.37 -33.68
CA SER A 193 1.35 -20.59 -33.80
C SER A 193 2.03 -19.23 -33.96
N ILE A 194 2.65 -18.75 -32.88
CA ILE A 194 3.68 -17.72 -32.97
C ILE A 194 4.88 -18.38 -33.65
N SER A 195 5.04 -18.15 -34.95
CA SER A 195 6.25 -18.56 -35.67
C SER A 195 7.42 -17.68 -35.25
N GLY A 196 8.43 -18.27 -34.61
CA GLY A 196 9.63 -17.53 -34.20
C GLY A 196 10.72 -18.30 -33.46
N LYS A 197 11.10 -19.48 -33.97
CA LYS A 197 12.35 -20.25 -33.72
C LYS A 197 12.49 -21.07 -32.42
N ASP A 198 12.38 -22.39 -32.66
CA ASP A 198 13.15 -23.51 -32.12
C ASP A 198 13.28 -23.70 -30.61
N SER A 199 12.32 -24.46 -30.06
CA SER A 199 12.62 -25.54 -29.13
C SER A 199 11.50 -26.59 -29.14
N SER A 200 11.66 -27.60 -29.99
CA SER A 200 10.89 -28.85 -29.88
C SER A 200 11.82 -30.05 -29.86
N GLU A 201 12.39 -30.30 -28.69
CA GLU A 201 12.66 -31.67 -28.22
C GLU A 201 11.79 -32.07 -27.01
N GLU A 202 10.96 -31.18 -26.45
CA GLU A 202 10.19 -31.48 -25.22
C GLU A 202 8.71 -31.86 -25.42
N LYS A 203 8.23 -32.06 -26.65
CA LYS A 203 6.81 -32.40 -26.92
C LYS A 203 6.47 -33.90 -26.87
N LYS A 204 7.10 -34.69 -25.97
CA LYS A 204 6.74 -36.12 -25.81
C LYS A 204 6.38 -36.62 -24.40
N ASN A 205 6.38 -35.80 -23.35
CA ASN A 205 6.12 -36.29 -21.98
C ASN A 205 4.99 -35.60 -21.19
N PHE A 206 3.89 -35.19 -21.84
CA PHE A 206 2.74 -34.61 -21.11
C PHE A 206 1.36 -35.13 -21.55
N GLN A 207 1.28 -36.41 -21.93
CA GLN A 207 0.01 -37.15 -21.91
C GLN A 207 0.12 -38.26 -20.87
N ASN A 208 -0.12 -37.89 -19.61
CA ASN A 208 -0.55 -38.70 -18.47
C ASN A 208 -0.16 -37.93 -17.22
N LEU A 209 -1.12 -37.21 -16.62
CA LEU A 209 -1.18 -36.88 -15.18
C LEU A 209 -2.45 -36.03 -14.95
N THR A 210 -3.57 -36.71 -14.75
CA THR A 210 -4.69 -36.21 -13.94
C THR A 210 -4.16 -35.73 -12.58
N PRO A 211 -4.49 -34.51 -12.12
CA PRO A 211 -4.13 -34.08 -10.78
C PRO A 211 -5.03 -34.79 -9.75
N GLN A 212 -4.56 -35.93 -9.24
CA GLN A 212 -5.00 -36.39 -7.92
C GLN A 212 -4.53 -35.38 -6.89
N LYS A 213 -5.46 -34.92 -6.04
CA LYS A 213 -5.18 -34.21 -4.79
C LYS A 213 -4.09 -34.95 -4.01
N LYS A 214 -2.88 -34.38 -3.98
CA LYS A 214 -1.88 -34.67 -2.96
C LYS A 214 -1.60 -33.37 -2.22
N PHE A 215 -2.07 -33.34 -0.97
CA PHE A 215 -1.57 -32.44 0.05
C PHE A 215 -0.04 -32.59 0.07
N ILE A 216 0.67 -31.48 -0.16
CA ILE A 216 2.07 -31.38 0.22
C ILE A 216 2.04 -31.03 1.72
N GLU A 217 2.18 -32.05 2.57
CA GLU A 217 2.64 -31.86 3.94
C GLU A 217 4.06 -31.29 3.87
N ILE A 218 4.19 -29.98 4.08
CA ILE A 218 5.48 -29.39 4.40
C ILE A 218 5.78 -29.81 5.84
N GLN A 219 6.71 -30.75 5.99
CA GLN A 219 7.22 -31.20 7.27
C GLN A 219 7.65 -30.00 8.11
N GLN A 220 7.00 -29.86 9.27
CA GLN A 220 7.49 -29.07 10.39
C GLN A 220 8.86 -29.63 10.78
N LYS A 221 9.92 -28.85 10.57
CA LYS A 221 11.17 -29.01 11.32
C LYS A 221 11.24 -27.88 12.32
N ASP A 222 11.00 -28.22 13.57
CA ASP A 222 11.36 -27.40 14.72
C ASP A 222 12.86 -27.09 14.62
N VAL A 223 13.19 -25.83 14.42
CA VAL A 223 14.57 -25.35 14.53
C VAL A 223 14.79 -24.95 15.97
N GLU A 224 15.28 -25.89 16.78
CA GLU A 224 15.91 -25.56 18.06
C GLU A 224 17.16 -24.70 17.80
N LEU A 225 17.08 -23.43 18.18
CA LEU A 225 18.20 -22.49 18.14
C LEU A 225 19.18 -22.81 19.28
N LYS A 226 20.33 -23.40 18.97
CA LYS A 226 21.51 -23.33 19.83
C LYS A 226 22.37 -22.12 19.44
N PRO A 227 22.79 -21.27 20.40
CA PRO A 227 23.59 -20.09 20.12
C PRO A 227 25.02 -20.47 19.74
N PRO A 228 25.62 -19.85 18.70
CA PRO A 228 27.04 -20.02 18.41
C PRO A 228 27.86 -19.12 19.34
N ASN A 229 28.74 -19.74 20.13
CA ASN A 229 29.81 -19.05 20.85
C ASN A 229 30.81 -18.47 19.84
N GLN A 230 30.84 -17.15 19.66
CA GLN A 230 32.01 -16.46 19.13
C GLN A 230 32.31 -15.25 20.01
N LYS A 231 33.45 -15.34 20.71
CA LYS A 231 34.10 -14.25 21.42
C LYS A 231 34.51 -13.20 20.37
N LEU A 232 33.95 -11.99 20.45
CA LEU A 232 34.47 -10.84 19.72
C LEU A 232 35.58 -10.19 20.56
N ASP A 233 36.77 -10.09 19.98
CA ASP A 233 37.87 -9.29 20.49
C ASP A 233 37.50 -7.80 20.44
N ASN A 234 37.49 -7.18 21.62
CA ASN A 234 37.30 -5.75 21.82
C ASN A 234 38.63 -5.02 21.60
N HIS A 235 38.77 -4.18 20.57
CA HIS A 235 39.63 -2.98 20.62
C HIS A 235 39.36 -2.03 19.45
N TYR A 236 38.34 -1.17 19.54
CA TYR A 236 38.34 0.14 18.87
C TYR A 236 37.59 1.18 19.69
N LYS A 237 38.27 2.30 19.99
CA LYS A 237 37.71 3.44 20.74
C LYS A 237 36.72 4.23 19.87
N ILE A 238 35.54 4.46 20.43
CA ILE A 238 34.40 5.19 19.86
C ILE A 238 34.69 6.71 19.87
N PRO A 239 34.34 7.49 18.82
CA PRO A 239 34.26 8.94 18.91
C PRO A 239 33.02 9.34 19.73
N GLN A 240 33.22 9.98 20.88
CA GLN A 240 32.20 10.32 21.89
C GLN A 240 31.26 11.50 21.57
N ASN A 241 31.11 11.91 20.31
CA ASN A 241 30.18 12.99 19.94
C ASN A 241 29.07 12.48 19.01
N GLN A 242 28.09 11.74 19.56
CA GLN A 242 26.80 11.54 18.89
C GLN A 242 25.86 12.67 19.32
N GLU A 243 25.38 13.47 18.36
CA GLU A 243 24.34 14.49 18.60
C GLU A 243 23.14 13.82 19.29
N LYS A 244 22.70 14.35 20.43
CA LYS A 244 21.49 13.88 21.11
C LYS A 244 20.29 14.24 20.23
N LEU A 245 19.75 13.25 19.51
CA LEU A 245 18.44 13.38 18.89
C LEU A 245 17.38 13.51 20.02
N THR A 246 16.22 14.05 19.71
CA THR A 246 15.13 14.35 20.66
C THR A 246 13.83 13.63 20.31
N HIS A 247 13.57 13.47 19.01
CA HIS A 247 12.37 12.87 18.41
C HIS A 247 12.76 11.78 17.41
N PHE A 248 11.88 10.83 17.12
CA PHE A 248 12.18 9.85 16.05
C PHE A 248 12.27 10.55 14.68
N LEU A 249 11.53 11.65 14.49
CA LEU A 249 11.63 12.49 13.29
C LEU A 249 13.04 13.07 13.07
N ASP A 250 13.84 13.18 14.15
CA ASP A 250 15.21 13.67 14.05
C ASP A 250 16.15 12.70 13.31
N ILE A 251 15.71 11.45 13.11
CA ILE A 251 16.39 10.46 12.27
C ILE A 251 16.50 10.96 10.82
N PHE A 252 15.52 11.73 10.33
CA PHE A 252 15.57 12.34 9.00
C PHE A 252 16.43 13.60 9.00
N ARG A 253 16.23 14.47 10.00
CA ARG A 253 16.99 15.70 10.25
C ARG A 253 16.54 16.25 11.59
N LYS A 254 17.41 16.92 12.35
CA LYS A 254 17.02 17.63 13.58
C LYS A 254 15.81 18.53 13.30
N PHE A 255 14.66 18.09 13.79
CA PHE A 255 13.36 18.64 13.45
C PHE A 255 13.00 19.71 14.47
N SER A 256 12.67 20.90 13.99
CA SER A 256 12.06 21.95 14.78
C SER A 256 10.58 22.05 14.42
N PRO A 257 9.69 22.42 15.36
CA PRO A 257 8.31 22.73 15.03
C PRO A 257 8.20 23.67 13.83
N ILE A 258 7.21 23.44 12.98
CA ILE A 258 7.05 24.18 11.74
C ILE A 258 6.70 25.64 12.05
N ASN A 259 7.34 26.57 11.32
CA ASN A 259 7.10 27.99 11.48
C ASN A 259 5.61 28.33 11.24
N SER A 260 5.01 29.12 12.13
CA SER A 260 3.61 29.54 12.05
C SER A 260 3.24 30.15 10.70
N ASN A 261 4.14 30.93 10.08
CA ASN A 261 3.90 31.58 8.79
C ASN A 261 3.74 30.56 7.64
N ILE A 262 4.31 29.37 7.79
CA ILE A 262 4.16 28.27 6.83
C ILE A 262 2.90 27.47 7.15
N LEU A 263 2.62 27.25 8.43
CA LEU A 263 1.39 26.60 8.88
C LEU A 263 0.15 27.36 8.42
N GLU A 264 0.17 28.69 8.41
CA GLU A 264 -0.96 29.50 7.90
C GLU A 264 -1.29 29.25 6.42
N LYS A 265 -0.33 28.75 5.63
CA LYS A 265 -0.58 28.36 4.24
C LYS A 265 -1.35 27.04 4.15
N PHE A 266 -1.14 26.14 5.11
CA PHE A 266 -1.90 24.91 5.23
C PHE A 266 -3.21 25.20 5.97
N LYS A 267 -4.35 25.13 5.27
CA LYS A 267 -5.67 25.36 5.87
C LYS A 267 -6.09 24.16 6.75
N ILE A 268 -5.36 23.91 7.84
CA ILE A 268 -5.57 22.82 8.79
C ILE A 268 -6.57 23.28 9.86
N ASP A 269 -7.69 22.58 9.98
CA ASP A 269 -8.57 22.75 11.14
C ASP A 269 -8.00 21.98 12.34
N VAL A 270 -7.11 22.65 13.08
CA VAL A 270 -6.41 22.08 14.25
C VAL A 270 -7.39 21.56 15.31
N LYS A 271 -8.54 22.22 15.48
CA LYS A 271 -9.54 21.79 16.48
C LYS A 271 -10.13 20.44 16.09
N ASN A 272 -10.49 20.27 14.82
CA ASN A 272 -11.02 19.01 14.32
C ASN A 272 -9.96 17.91 14.38
N LEU A 273 -8.74 18.20 13.91
CA LEU A 273 -7.62 17.26 14.00
C LEU A 273 -7.47 16.74 15.43
N VAL A 274 -7.30 17.61 16.43
CA VAL A 274 -7.13 17.19 17.84
C VAL A 274 -8.35 16.44 18.37
N ASN A 275 -9.57 16.80 17.94
CA ASN A 275 -10.79 16.18 18.41
C ASN A 275 -11.08 14.79 17.79
N THR A 276 -10.37 14.40 16.72
CA THR A 276 -10.55 13.08 16.07
C THR A 276 -10.37 11.92 17.05
N LYS A 277 -9.48 12.04 18.04
CA LYS A 277 -9.30 11.04 19.10
C LYS A 277 -10.59 10.75 19.89
N ASN A 278 -11.49 11.73 19.98
CA ASN A 278 -12.75 11.61 20.71
C ASN A 278 -13.91 11.25 19.77
N THR A 279 -13.90 11.78 18.54
CA THR A 279 -15.04 11.62 17.61
C THR A 279 -14.97 10.35 16.78
N THR A 280 -13.77 9.85 16.49
CA THR A 280 -13.50 8.68 15.66
C THR A 280 -12.39 7.80 16.25
N PRO A 281 -12.48 7.40 17.53
CA PRO A 281 -11.43 6.60 18.18
C PRO A 281 -11.17 5.26 17.49
N GLU A 282 -12.18 4.68 16.83
CA GLU A 282 -12.08 3.43 16.08
C GLU A 282 -11.21 3.52 14.82
N PHE A 283 -10.88 4.73 14.35
CA PHE A 283 -10.02 4.92 13.17
C PHE A 283 -8.52 4.80 13.50
N PHE A 284 -8.13 4.77 14.78
CA PHE A 284 -6.74 4.69 15.20
C PHE A 284 -6.21 3.26 15.20
N ASP A 285 -5.82 2.77 14.03
CA ASP A 285 -4.90 1.65 13.91
C ASP A 285 -3.43 2.09 14.08
N LEU A 286 -2.51 1.13 13.94
CA LEU A 286 -1.08 1.37 14.14
C LEU A 286 -0.53 2.48 13.23
N GLU A 287 -0.93 2.51 11.95
CA GLU A 287 -0.47 3.50 10.98
C GLU A 287 -1.08 4.89 11.25
N ASN A 288 -2.39 4.96 11.46
CA ASN A 288 -3.08 6.22 11.72
C ASN A 288 -2.61 6.85 13.03
N LEU A 289 -2.38 6.04 14.06
CA LEU A 289 -1.82 6.52 15.33
C LEU A 289 -0.40 7.07 15.16
N TYR A 290 0.44 6.40 14.35
CA TYR A 290 1.78 6.88 14.02
C TYR A 290 1.71 8.26 13.33
N TYR A 291 0.92 8.40 12.27
CA TYR A 291 0.81 9.66 11.55
C TYR A 291 0.24 10.77 12.45
N PHE A 292 -0.80 10.47 13.22
CA PHE A 292 -1.43 11.43 14.10
C PHE A 292 -0.47 12.00 15.15
N ILE A 293 0.25 11.13 15.87
CA ILE A 293 1.22 11.55 16.89
C ILE A 293 2.34 12.37 16.24
N ALA A 294 2.84 11.93 15.08
CA ALA A 294 3.89 12.64 14.35
C ALA A 294 3.44 14.05 13.92
N ILE A 295 2.23 14.16 13.35
CA ILE A 295 1.65 15.44 12.91
C ILE A 295 1.50 16.39 14.08
N LEU A 296 0.87 15.95 15.18
CA LEU A 296 0.68 16.81 16.35
C LEU A 296 2.03 17.28 16.89
N LYS A 297 3.04 16.42 16.87
CA LYS A 297 4.39 16.82 17.27
C LYS A 297 5.00 17.89 16.36
N MET A 298 4.88 17.73 15.04
CA MET A 298 5.35 18.73 14.07
C MET A 298 4.65 20.08 14.21
N LEU A 299 3.39 20.06 14.64
CA LEU A 299 2.58 21.25 14.95
C LEU A 299 2.80 21.79 16.37
N ASN A 300 3.67 21.17 17.17
CA ASN A 300 3.88 21.47 18.59
C ASN A 300 2.59 21.46 19.43
N LEU A 301 1.75 20.45 19.17
CA LEU A 301 0.50 20.19 19.88
C LEU A 301 0.64 18.94 20.76
N GLU A 302 -0.06 18.92 21.88
CA GLU A 302 -0.14 17.73 22.71
C GLU A 302 -1.03 16.67 22.04
N ALA A 303 -0.55 15.42 21.99
CA ALA A 303 -1.31 14.30 21.47
C ALA A 303 -2.62 14.06 22.25
N GLY A 304 -2.59 14.39 23.54
CA GLY A 304 -3.71 14.21 24.46
C GLY A 304 -4.16 12.75 24.61
N PHE A 305 -3.30 11.79 24.23
CA PHE A 305 -3.38 10.40 24.65
C PHE A 305 -2.54 10.23 25.92
N THR A 306 -3.05 9.51 26.91
CA THR A 306 -2.22 9.07 28.03
C THR A 306 -1.35 7.88 27.59
N SER A 307 -0.25 7.63 28.32
CA SER A 307 0.58 6.45 28.10
C SER A 307 -0.24 5.15 28.13
N GLU A 308 -1.22 5.05 29.03
CA GLU A 308 -2.12 3.90 29.14
C GLU A 308 -2.98 3.73 27.90
N ASN A 309 -3.54 4.82 27.35
CA ASN A 309 -4.33 4.76 26.12
C ASN A 309 -3.50 4.25 24.92
N ILE A 310 -2.26 4.72 24.80
CA ILE A 310 -1.35 4.28 23.73
C ILE A 310 -1.03 2.79 23.88
N ILE A 311 -0.68 2.36 25.10
CA ILE A 311 -0.38 0.96 25.43
C ILE A 311 -1.57 0.06 25.08
N ASP A 312 -2.79 0.44 25.46
CA ASP A 312 -3.98 -0.36 25.21
C ASP A 312 -4.33 -0.46 23.72
N LEU A 313 -4.16 0.64 22.94
CA LEU A 313 -4.32 0.60 21.49
C LEU A 313 -3.29 -0.33 20.84
N LEU A 314 -2.02 -0.21 21.22
CA LEU A 314 -0.92 -0.96 20.62
C LEU A 314 -0.96 -2.47 20.93
N ARG A 315 -1.58 -2.89 22.03
CA ARG A 315 -1.69 -4.32 22.41
C ARG A 315 -2.29 -5.21 21.32
N ASN A 316 -3.26 -4.68 20.57
CA ASN A 316 -3.91 -5.43 19.50
C ASN A 316 -3.01 -5.65 18.27
N TYR A 317 -1.89 -4.93 18.21
CA TYR A 317 -0.95 -4.93 17.09
C TYR A 317 0.39 -5.56 17.47
N VAL A 318 0.42 -6.44 18.48
CA VAL A 318 1.62 -7.18 18.89
C VAL A 318 1.39 -8.69 18.82
N ASN A 319 2.26 -9.38 18.09
CA ASN A 319 2.31 -10.84 18.04
C ASN A 319 3.75 -11.32 18.20
N GLY A 320 3.98 -12.27 19.11
CA GLY A 320 5.33 -12.77 19.38
C GLY A 320 6.33 -11.69 19.81
N ARG A 321 5.86 -10.65 20.51
CA ARG A 321 6.63 -9.46 20.94
C ARG A 321 7.12 -8.54 19.82
N LEU A 322 6.64 -8.74 18.60
CA LEU A 322 6.87 -7.91 17.42
C LEU A 322 5.57 -7.22 17.01
N PHE A 323 5.67 -6.07 16.35
CA PHE A 323 4.48 -5.42 15.81
C PHE A 323 3.97 -6.08 14.53
N ILE A 324 2.66 -6.06 14.35
CA ILE A 324 1.89 -6.58 13.22
C ILE A 324 0.87 -5.54 12.76
N SER A 325 0.51 -5.55 11.48
CA SER A 325 -0.48 -4.62 10.92
C SER A 325 -1.92 -4.95 11.32
N ASP A 326 -2.23 -6.24 11.51
CA ASP A 326 -3.51 -6.77 11.95
C ASP A 326 -3.31 -8.08 12.73
N ILE A 327 -4.31 -8.51 13.49
CA ILE A 327 -4.36 -9.72 14.34
C ILE A 327 -3.90 -10.98 13.59
N ASN A 328 -4.17 -11.08 12.29
CA ASN A 328 -3.79 -12.23 11.47
C ASN A 328 -2.51 -12.03 10.64
N ALA A 329 -1.91 -10.84 10.69
CA ALA A 329 -0.74 -10.50 9.90
C ALA A 329 0.54 -11.09 10.51
N LYS A 330 1.55 -11.27 9.64
CA LYS A 330 2.90 -11.61 10.07
C LYS A 330 3.68 -10.33 10.39
N PRO A 331 4.63 -10.36 11.34
CA PRO A 331 5.49 -9.23 11.60
C PRO A 331 6.25 -8.78 10.35
N ASP A 332 6.26 -7.48 10.11
CA ASP A 332 6.93 -6.83 8.98
C ASP A 332 7.70 -5.57 9.45
N PRO A 333 8.71 -5.09 8.70
CA PRO A 333 9.49 -3.91 9.09
C PRO A 333 8.69 -2.61 9.21
N ILE A 334 7.60 -2.44 8.46
CA ILE A 334 6.78 -1.23 8.44
C ILE A 334 5.97 -1.13 9.74
N SER A 335 5.27 -2.22 10.10
CA SER A 335 4.52 -2.28 11.37
C SER A 335 5.45 -2.08 12.57
N ASN A 336 6.64 -2.70 12.54
CA ASN A 336 7.65 -2.49 13.58
C ASN A 336 8.13 -1.05 13.65
N TYR A 337 8.28 -0.36 12.52
CA TYR A 337 8.67 1.05 12.51
C TYR A 337 7.59 1.94 13.10
N TYR A 338 6.32 1.74 12.73
CA TYR A 338 5.21 2.53 13.28
C TYR A 338 5.10 2.36 14.80
N GLY A 339 5.10 1.11 15.28
CA GLY A 339 5.04 0.83 16.72
C GLY A 339 6.24 1.36 17.50
N LEU A 340 7.46 1.14 17.01
CA LEU A 340 8.68 1.68 17.63
C LEU A 340 8.68 3.21 17.65
N SER A 341 8.23 3.85 16.58
CA SER A 341 8.15 5.32 16.49
C SER A 341 7.16 5.89 17.50
N ILE A 342 5.97 5.29 17.62
CA ILE A 342 4.95 5.69 18.60
C ILE A 342 5.51 5.59 20.03
N LEU A 343 6.11 4.45 20.37
CA LEU A 343 6.65 4.25 21.72
C LEU A 343 7.87 5.12 21.99
N SER A 344 8.73 5.32 20.99
CA SER A 344 9.91 6.20 21.07
C SER A 344 9.50 7.64 21.35
N GLU A 345 8.47 8.14 20.67
CA GLU A 345 8.02 9.53 20.80
C GLU A 345 7.38 9.79 22.16
N ASN A 346 6.74 8.78 22.74
CA ASN A 346 6.07 8.88 24.04
C ASN A 346 6.94 8.38 25.21
N ASN A 347 8.22 8.07 24.98
CA ASN A 347 9.15 7.51 25.98
C ASN A 347 8.64 6.21 26.65
N LEU A 348 7.96 5.35 25.88
CA LEU A 348 7.32 4.12 26.36
C LEU A 348 8.08 2.83 26.01
N LEU A 349 9.19 2.92 25.27
CA LEU A 349 9.96 1.74 24.83
C LEU A 349 10.44 0.86 26.00
N ASN A 350 10.75 1.46 27.15
CA ASN A 350 11.25 0.75 28.33
C ASN A 350 10.14 0.33 29.31
N THR A 351 8.92 0.83 29.15
CA THR A 351 7.78 0.55 30.05
C THR A 351 6.75 -0.39 29.43
N PHE A 352 6.75 -0.51 28.10
CA PHE A 352 5.84 -1.41 27.38
C PHE A 352 6.41 -2.84 27.29
N ASN A 353 6.22 -3.62 28.37
CA ASN A 353 6.76 -4.98 28.53
C ASN A 353 6.25 -6.04 27.53
N ILE A 354 5.36 -5.66 26.60
CA ILE A 354 4.72 -6.56 25.65
C ILE A 354 5.59 -6.71 24.39
N ILE A 355 6.43 -5.72 24.10
CA ILE A 355 7.45 -5.81 23.07
C ILE A 355 8.83 -6.02 23.70
N ASN A 356 9.77 -6.51 22.91
CA ASN A 356 11.15 -6.62 23.31
C ASN A 356 12.05 -6.04 22.20
N ALA A 357 12.81 -5.00 22.54
CA ALA A 357 13.69 -4.31 21.60
C ALA A 357 14.76 -5.25 21.00
N SER A 358 15.26 -6.22 21.76
CA SER A 358 16.21 -7.23 21.29
C SER A 358 15.56 -8.23 20.34
N ASP A 359 14.32 -8.67 20.63
CA ASP A 359 13.58 -9.57 19.73
C ASP A 359 13.29 -8.87 18.38
N ILE A 360 12.89 -7.58 18.43
CA ILE A 360 12.73 -6.75 17.22
C ILE A 360 14.05 -6.58 16.48
N GLN A 361 15.16 -6.33 17.17
CA GLN A 361 16.48 -6.25 16.54
C GLN A 361 16.85 -7.55 15.82
N LEU A 362 16.71 -8.71 16.47
CA LEU A 362 17.02 -10.01 15.88
C LEU A 362 16.17 -10.27 14.63
N TYR A 363 14.88 -9.93 14.69
CA TYR A 363 13.99 -9.98 13.54
C TYR A 363 14.53 -9.11 12.38
N LEU A 364 14.82 -7.83 12.63
CA LEU A 364 15.30 -6.90 11.60
C LEU A 364 16.67 -7.31 11.03
N GLU A 365 17.56 -7.84 11.87
CA GLU A 365 18.85 -8.37 11.42
C GLU A 365 18.68 -9.61 10.54
N SER A 366 17.69 -10.47 10.83
CA SER A 366 17.35 -11.60 9.98
C SER A 366 16.82 -11.16 8.61
N VAL A 367 16.04 -10.07 8.58
CA VAL A 367 15.56 -9.44 7.33
C VAL A 367 16.74 -8.88 6.52
N LEU A 368 17.69 -8.20 7.18
CA LEU A 368 18.90 -7.67 6.52
C LEU A 368 19.93 -8.73 6.15
N LYS A 369 19.93 -9.93 6.75
CA LYS A 369 20.88 -11.00 6.42
C LYS A 369 20.81 -11.38 4.94
N ASN A 370 19.60 -11.30 4.37
CA ASN A 370 19.34 -11.46 2.95
C ASN A 370 19.03 -10.10 2.32
N PHE A 371 19.86 -9.09 2.57
CA PHE A 371 19.67 -7.75 2.00
C PHE A 371 19.57 -7.86 0.48
N ILE A 372 18.38 -7.59 -0.05
CA ILE A 372 18.13 -7.49 -1.48
C ILE A 372 18.06 -5.99 -1.77
N PRO A 373 19.08 -5.40 -2.42
CA PRO A 373 19.12 -3.97 -2.70
C PRO A 373 17.84 -3.45 -3.38
N ASP A 374 17.25 -4.25 -4.27
CA ASP A 374 16.02 -3.93 -5.02
C ASP A 374 14.76 -3.85 -4.14
N LYS A 375 14.76 -4.38 -2.92
CA LYS A 375 13.64 -4.26 -1.96
C LYS A 375 13.73 -2.96 -1.16
N ILE A 376 13.91 -1.84 -1.85
CA ILE A 376 14.22 -0.52 -1.28
C ILE A 376 13.24 -0.11 -0.18
N HIS A 377 11.93 -0.26 -0.42
CA HIS A 377 10.90 0.05 0.56
C HIS A 377 11.06 -0.70 1.88
N LEU A 378 11.21 -2.03 1.83
CA LEU A 378 11.42 -2.82 3.05
C LEU A 378 12.75 -2.50 3.71
N ASN A 379 13.80 -2.26 2.92
CA ASN A 379 15.11 -1.87 3.44
C ASN A 379 15.05 -0.52 4.17
N PHE A 380 14.31 0.45 3.63
CA PHE A 380 14.09 1.76 4.23
C PHE A 380 13.49 1.65 5.63
N TYR A 381 12.34 0.98 5.76
CA TYR A 381 11.69 0.78 7.06
C TYR A 381 12.53 -0.07 8.02
N THR A 382 13.25 -1.07 7.50
CA THR A 382 14.16 -1.88 8.31
C THR A 382 15.27 -1.02 8.92
N ILE A 383 15.90 -0.15 8.13
CA ILE A 383 16.97 0.74 8.59
C ILE A 383 16.43 1.81 9.54
N LEU A 384 15.22 2.33 9.29
CA LEU A 384 14.55 3.26 10.19
C LEU A 384 14.31 2.63 11.58
N CYS A 385 13.81 1.39 11.65
CA CYS A 385 13.66 0.69 12.92
C CYS A 385 14.98 0.58 13.67
N LEU A 386 16.05 0.17 13.00
CA LEU A 386 17.38 0.05 13.60
C LEU A 386 17.88 1.40 14.12
N LYS A 387 17.58 2.49 13.42
CA LYS A 387 17.92 3.84 13.88
C LYS A 387 17.14 4.27 15.11
N VAL A 388 15.86 3.95 15.19
CA VAL A 388 15.07 4.19 16.41
C VAL A 388 15.66 3.41 17.60
N LEU A 389 16.01 2.14 17.40
CA LEU A 389 16.62 1.29 18.42
C LEU A 389 18.02 1.76 18.84
N GLU A 390 18.88 2.12 17.89
CA GLU A 390 20.21 2.68 18.14
C GLU A 390 20.09 3.94 19.01
N PHE A 391 19.17 4.83 18.64
CA PHE A 391 18.98 6.11 19.31
C PHE A 391 18.37 5.99 20.72
N ARG A 392 17.32 5.19 20.90
CA ARG A 392 16.57 5.13 22.18
C ARG A 392 17.04 4.06 23.14
N VAL A 393 17.59 2.97 22.63
CA VAL A 393 17.98 1.80 23.43
C VAL A 393 19.51 1.66 23.48
N GLY A 394 20.26 2.40 22.65
CA GLY A 394 21.72 2.35 22.61
C GLY A 394 22.27 1.10 21.91
N LEU A 395 21.43 0.36 21.19
CA LEU A 395 21.83 -0.84 20.44
C LEU A 395 22.65 -0.40 19.23
N THR A 396 23.98 -0.52 19.30
CA THR A 396 24.87 -0.03 18.25
C THR A 396 24.90 -1.01 17.09
N ILE A 397 24.46 -0.59 15.90
CA ILE A 397 24.36 -1.47 14.74
C ILE A 397 25.11 -0.85 13.55
N PHE A 398 26.38 -1.21 13.40
CA PHE A 398 27.20 -0.74 12.28
C PHE A 398 26.82 -1.45 10.98
N LYS A 399 26.00 -0.80 10.14
CA LYS A 399 25.58 -1.32 8.82
C LYS A 399 26.24 -0.59 7.63
N ARG A 400 27.40 0.04 7.81
CA ARG A 400 28.12 0.74 6.73
C ARG A 400 28.44 -0.15 5.51
N HIS A 401 28.57 -1.46 5.71
CA HIS A 401 28.77 -2.42 4.62
C HIS A 401 27.60 -2.45 3.61
N LEU A 402 26.40 -2.00 4.01
CA LEU A 402 25.24 -1.87 3.11
C LEU A 402 25.34 -0.67 2.16
N ILE A 403 26.21 0.31 2.43
CA ILE A 403 26.31 1.54 1.62
C ILE A 403 26.75 1.20 0.19
N ALA A 404 27.80 0.40 0.02
CA ALA A 404 28.33 0.06 -1.29
C ALA A 404 27.29 -0.58 -2.23
N PRO A 405 26.56 -1.65 -1.85
CA PRO A 405 25.56 -2.25 -2.72
C PRO A 405 24.39 -1.30 -3.02
N ILE A 406 24.04 -0.40 -2.10
CA ILE A 406 22.98 0.59 -2.30
C ILE A 406 23.42 1.66 -3.30
N LEU A 407 24.65 2.19 -3.17
CA LEU A 407 25.16 3.19 -4.10
C LEU A 407 25.25 2.68 -5.55
N SER A 408 25.44 1.38 -5.74
CA SER A 408 25.48 0.74 -7.06
C SER A 408 24.10 0.43 -7.66
N LEU A 409 23.02 0.69 -6.93
CA LEU A 409 21.67 0.46 -7.44
C LEU A 409 21.36 1.44 -8.57
N ASP A 410 21.09 0.89 -9.75
CA ASP A 410 20.44 1.64 -10.80
C ASP A 410 18.93 1.50 -10.65
N ILE A 411 18.34 2.46 -9.94
CA ILE A 411 16.91 2.48 -9.70
C ILE A 411 16.15 2.77 -10.97
N LEU A 412 16.71 3.51 -11.93
CA LEU A 412 15.99 3.92 -13.14
C LEU A 412 16.02 2.89 -14.27
N SER A 413 16.95 1.93 -14.24
CA SER A 413 16.95 0.81 -15.19
C SER A 413 16.35 -0.47 -14.62
N ASN A 414 16.04 -0.50 -13.32
CA ASN A 414 15.41 -1.65 -12.71
C ASN A 414 14.01 -1.86 -13.33
N LYS A 415 13.74 -3.03 -13.89
CA LYS A 415 12.41 -3.38 -14.46
C LYS A 415 11.29 -3.35 -13.41
N ASN A 416 11.65 -3.22 -12.13
CA ASN A 416 10.78 -3.12 -10.97
C ASN A 416 10.60 -1.66 -10.47
N ILE A 417 10.82 -0.62 -11.28
CA ILE A 417 10.38 0.74 -10.93
C ILE A 417 8.87 0.75 -10.89
N VAL A 418 8.33 1.01 -9.71
CA VAL A 418 6.90 0.96 -9.45
C VAL A 418 6.37 2.37 -9.18
N ASN A 419 7.16 3.19 -8.46
CA ASN A 419 6.88 4.60 -8.25
C ASN A 419 8.22 5.36 -8.20
N PRO A 420 8.64 6.04 -9.29
CA PRO A 420 9.96 6.62 -9.38
C PRO A 420 10.22 7.67 -8.29
N ILE A 421 9.20 8.41 -7.85
CA ILE A 421 9.36 9.43 -6.80
C ILE A 421 9.63 8.75 -5.45
N LEU A 422 8.83 7.74 -5.09
CA LEU A 422 9.03 7.00 -3.84
C LEU A 422 10.36 6.25 -3.84
N ASP A 423 10.67 5.53 -4.91
CA ASP A 423 11.87 4.69 -5.02
C ASP A 423 13.14 5.54 -4.95
N ILE A 424 13.16 6.71 -5.62
CA ILE A 424 14.26 7.67 -5.53
C ILE A 424 14.39 8.22 -4.10
N PHE A 425 13.28 8.63 -3.49
CA PHE A 425 13.30 9.17 -2.13
C PHE A 425 13.89 8.16 -1.14
N GLU A 426 13.37 6.94 -1.13
CA GLU A 426 13.80 5.90 -0.19
C GLU A 426 15.25 5.51 -0.42
N HIS A 427 15.73 5.46 -1.66
CA HIS A 427 17.13 5.21 -1.96
C HIS A 427 18.07 6.25 -1.35
N LEU A 428 17.82 7.52 -1.65
CA LEU A 428 18.65 8.62 -1.15
C LEU A 428 18.55 8.72 0.38
N ALA A 429 17.35 8.53 0.92
CA ALA A 429 17.12 8.54 2.35
C ALA A 429 17.88 7.41 3.05
N ILE A 430 17.85 6.17 2.54
CA ILE A 430 18.64 5.07 3.10
C ILE A 430 20.12 5.41 3.16
N ILE A 431 20.68 5.98 2.09
CA ILE A 431 22.10 6.36 2.06
C ILE A 431 22.41 7.36 3.18
N LYS A 432 21.56 8.40 3.36
CA LYS A 432 21.71 9.38 4.44
C LYS A 432 21.49 8.78 5.83
N LEU A 433 20.60 7.80 5.98
CA LEU A 433 20.41 7.09 7.23
C LEU A 433 21.66 6.29 7.61
N LEU A 434 22.30 5.63 6.65
CA LEU A 434 23.52 4.86 6.88
C LEU A 434 24.75 5.76 7.08
N ASP A 435 24.82 6.89 6.38
CA ASP A 435 25.87 7.89 6.47
C ASP A 435 25.34 9.31 6.20
N ARG A 436 25.08 10.05 7.27
CA ARG A 436 24.50 11.40 7.23
C ARG A 436 25.36 12.41 6.47
N HIS A 437 26.68 12.20 6.43
CA HIS A 437 27.63 13.09 5.77
C HIS A 437 27.92 12.70 4.32
N LYS A 438 27.31 11.62 3.82
CA LYS A 438 27.52 11.18 2.45
C LYS A 438 27.00 12.22 1.47
N GLU A 439 27.87 12.69 0.57
CA GLU A 439 27.47 13.53 -0.57
C GLU A 439 26.69 12.70 -1.59
N LEU A 440 25.60 13.28 -2.11
CA LEU A 440 24.70 12.63 -3.07
C LEU A 440 24.77 13.25 -4.47
N SER A 441 25.79 14.07 -4.74
CA SER A 441 25.97 14.79 -6.01
C SER A 441 26.00 13.87 -7.25
N GLN A 442 26.49 12.64 -7.09
CA GLN A 442 26.47 11.61 -8.15
C GLN A 442 25.05 11.23 -8.61
N PHE A 443 24.02 11.52 -7.79
CA PHE A 443 22.62 11.23 -8.07
C PHE A 443 21.84 12.46 -8.58
N ASN A 444 22.51 13.57 -8.90
CA ASN A 444 21.86 14.79 -9.38
C ASN A 444 21.03 14.59 -10.66
N PHE A 445 21.28 13.52 -11.43
CA PHE A 445 20.46 13.15 -12.59
C PHE A 445 18.99 12.87 -12.22
N TYR A 446 18.70 12.45 -10.99
CA TYR A 446 17.32 12.32 -10.50
C TYR A 446 16.58 13.66 -10.54
N GLY A 447 17.27 14.78 -10.30
CA GLY A 447 16.66 16.11 -10.39
C GLY A 447 16.09 16.42 -11.79
N LYS A 448 16.73 15.89 -12.85
CA LYS A 448 16.18 15.99 -14.22
C LYS A 448 14.93 15.14 -14.38
N VAL A 449 14.97 13.88 -13.94
CA VAL A 449 13.82 12.95 -13.98
C VAL A 449 12.60 13.56 -13.27
N LEU A 450 12.80 14.14 -12.09
CA LEU A 450 11.72 14.79 -11.33
C LEU A 450 11.14 16.01 -12.06
N LYS A 451 11.97 16.80 -12.76
CA LYS A 451 11.47 17.93 -13.57
C LYS A 451 10.68 17.45 -14.78
N ASP A 452 11.18 16.42 -15.48
CA ASP A 452 10.47 15.82 -16.61
C ASP A 452 9.08 15.31 -16.15
N ILE A 453 9.02 14.69 -14.97
CA ILE A 453 7.76 14.29 -14.32
C ILE A 453 6.87 15.51 -14.00
N LEU A 454 7.42 16.61 -13.48
CA LEU A 454 6.68 17.86 -13.17
C LEU A 454 6.20 18.65 -14.41
N GLU A 455 6.78 18.39 -15.58
CA GLU A 455 6.45 19.07 -16.84
C GLU A 455 5.45 18.28 -17.71
N GLN A 456 5.14 17.03 -17.37
CA GLN A 456 4.13 16.24 -18.07
C GLN A 456 2.74 16.87 -17.94
N LYS A 457 2.04 17.02 -19.08
CA LYS A 457 0.75 17.73 -19.20
C LYS A 457 -0.40 17.09 -18.38
N ASP A 458 -0.25 15.84 -17.94
CA ASP A 458 -1.24 15.09 -17.12
C ASP A 458 -0.94 15.10 -15.61
N ASN A 459 -0.22 16.12 -15.10
CA ASN A 459 0.06 16.27 -13.67
C ASN A 459 -1.16 16.49 -12.75
N SER A 460 -2.38 16.38 -13.28
CA SER A 460 -3.60 16.17 -12.52
C SER A 460 -3.61 14.83 -11.73
N HIS A 461 -2.63 13.95 -11.97
CA HIS A 461 -2.56 12.60 -11.39
C HIS A 461 -1.65 12.48 -10.17
N GLN A 462 -0.73 13.42 -9.94
CA GLN A 462 0.19 13.37 -8.80
C GLN A 462 -0.47 13.92 -7.54
N ASN A 463 -0.32 13.18 -6.44
CA ASN A 463 -0.89 13.56 -5.16
C ASN A 463 0.12 14.39 -4.35
N ILE A 464 -0.39 15.03 -3.30
CA ILE A 464 0.37 15.95 -2.44
C ILE A 464 1.54 15.24 -1.75
N THR A 465 1.37 13.95 -1.45
CA THR A 465 2.43 13.12 -0.89
C THR A 465 3.62 13.01 -1.84
N ASP A 466 3.39 12.83 -3.14
CA ASP A 466 4.47 12.72 -4.12
C ASP A 466 5.16 14.06 -4.37
N PHE A 467 4.43 15.18 -4.49
CA PHE A 467 5.07 16.50 -4.56
C PHE A 467 5.89 16.82 -3.32
N SER A 468 5.41 16.43 -2.13
CA SER A 468 6.17 16.57 -0.88
C SER A 468 7.47 15.77 -0.94
N ARG A 469 7.44 14.53 -1.40
CA ARG A 469 8.63 13.69 -1.58
C ARG A 469 9.60 14.27 -2.62
N MET A 470 9.10 14.82 -3.73
CA MET A 470 9.96 15.51 -4.71
C MET A 470 10.73 16.65 -4.06
N LEU A 471 10.06 17.48 -3.25
CA LEU A 471 10.72 18.57 -2.54
C LEU A 471 11.79 18.04 -1.56
N LEU A 472 11.52 16.94 -0.87
CA LEU A 472 12.49 16.26 -0.02
C LEU A 472 13.67 15.69 -0.81
N ILE A 473 13.45 15.16 -2.02
CA ILE A 473 14.54 14.70 -2.88
C ILE A 473 15.43 15.87 -3.31
N PHE A 474 14.85 17.02 -3.68
CA PHE A 474 15.63 18.22 -3.99
C PHE A 474 16.45 18.71 -2.79
N ASP A 475 15.93 18.57 -1.56
CA ASP A 475 16.70 18.82 -0.33
C ASP A 475 17.85 17.81 -0.15
N LEU A 476 17.58 16.51 -0.29
CA LEU A 476 18.57 15.44 -0.12
C LEU A 476 19.74 15.56 -1.12
N LEU A 477 19.47 16.02 -2.33
CA LEU A 477 20.47 16.24 -3.39
C LEU A 477 21.16 17.61 -3.31
N ASP A 478 20.85 18.44 -2.31
CA ASP A 478 21.34 19.82 -2.16
C ASP A 478 21.07 20.71 -3.39
N LEU A 479 19.95 20.45 -4.10
CA LEU A 479 19.59 21.13 -5.35
C LEU A 479 18.64 22.33 -5.15
N LYS A 480 18.11 22.56 -3.95
CA LYS A 480 17.11 23.61 -3.69
C LYS A 480 17.51 25.01 -4.16
N VAL A 481 18.77 25.39 -3.99
CA VAL A 481 19.27 26.72 -4.40
C VAL A 481 19.36 26.83 -5.92
N VAL A 482 19.82 25.76 -6.58
CA VAL A 482 19.96 25.70 -8.04
C VAL A 482 18.58 25.63 -8.71
N GLU A 483 17.65 24.90 -8.11
CA GLU A 483 16.32 24.59 -8.63
C GLU A 483 15.21 25.37 -7.88
N ILE A 484 15.50 26.60 -7.48
CA ILE A 484 14.62 27.40 -6.61
C ILE A 484 13.20 27.58 -7.17
N LYS A 485 13.08 27.79 -8.50
CA LYS A 485 11.78 27.95 -9.17
C LYS A 485 10.97 26.65 -9.12
N THR A 486 11.61 25.51 -9.35
CA THR A 486 11.01 24.18 -9.29
C THR A 486 10.51 23.89 -7.88
N CYS A 487 11.34 24.18 -6.88
CA CYS A 487 11.01 23.98 -5.47
C CYS A 487 9.87 24.90 -5.01
N GLN A 488 9.86 26.17 -5.44
CA GLN A 488 8.76 27.10 -5.16
C GLN A 488 7.44 26.62 -5.77
N LYS A 489 7.45 26.17 -7.04
CA LYS A 489 6.28 25.64 -7.72
C LYS A 489 5.72 24.40 -7.00
N LEU A 490 6.58 23.47 -6.59
CA LEU A 490 6.18 22.30 -5.79
C LEU A 490 5.56 22.73 -4.46
N PHE A 491 6.20 23.64 -3.74
CA PHE A 491 5.68 24.14 -2.46
C PHE A 491 4.33 24.84 -2.62
N GLU A 492 4.14 25.62 -3.69
CA GLU A 492 2.85 26.23 -4.04
C GLU A 492 1.79 25.15 -4.24
N TYR A 493 2.03 24.10 -5.04
CA TYR A 493 1.07 23.00 -5.20
C TYR A 493 0.70 22.31 -3.88
N ILE A 494 1.69 22.05 -3.02
CA ILE A 494 1.47 21.40 -1.72
C ILE A 494 0.61 22.30 -0.81
N SER A 495 0.79 23.63 -0.88
CA SER A 495 0.14 24.58 0.04
C SER A 495 -1.15 25.23 -0.48
N SER A 496 -1.33 25.42 -1.79
CA SER A 496 -2.52 26.07 -2.36
C SER A 496 -3.74 25.16 -2.42
N ASP A 497 -3.51 23.86 -2.63
CA ASP A 497 -4.55 22.89 -2.96
C ASP A 497 -5.04 22.11 -1.72
N THR A 498 -4.54 22.46 -0.53
CA THR A 498 -4.83 21.71 0.70
C THR A 498 -5.79 22.41 1.63
N THR A 499 -6.75 21.64 2.11
CA THR A 499 -7.60 22.02 3.25
C THR A 499 -7.82 20.76 4.07
N PHE A 500 -7.24 20.72 5.26
CA PHE A 500 -7.17 19.51 6.08
C PHE A 500 -8.13 19.58 7.27
N PHE A 501 -8.78 18.47 7.57
CA PHE A 501 -9.73 18.23 8.64
C PHE A 501 -10.89 19.23 8.68
N ASN A 502 -11.27 19.82 7.54
CA ASN A 502 -12.28 20.88 7.50
C ASN A 502 -13.72 20.34 7.58
N SER A 503 -14.54 21.00 8.39
CA SER A 503 -15.95 20.67 8.64
C SER A 503 -16.92 21.13 7.54
N LYS A 504 -16.51 22.02 6.62
CA LYS A 504 -17.40 22.61 5.59
C LYS A 504 -17.82 21.65 4.48
N ASN A 505 -17.09 20.54 4.27
CA ASN A 505 -17.33 19.57 3.19
C ASN A 505 -17.82 18.20 3.70
N LEU A 506 -18.30 18.11 4.96
CA LEU A 506 -18.80 16.86 5.55
C LEU A 506 -20.08 16.33 4.91
N ASN A 507 -20.74 17.12 4.05
CA ASN A 507 -21.93 16.70 3.29
C ASN A 507 -21.61 15.75 2.12
N LYS A 508 -20.33 15.49 1.82
CA LYS A 508 -19.93 14.44 0.88
C LYS A 508 -20.10 13.08 1.56
N ASN A 509 -20.60 12.09 0.80
CA ASN A 509 -20.84 10.72 1.28
C ASN A 509 -19.57 10.02 1.82
N TYR A 510 -18.38 10.59 1.58
CA TYR A 510 -17.08 10.12 2.02
C TYR A 510 -16.22 11.30 2.48
N ASN A 511 -15.81 11.29 3.74
CA ASN A 511 -14.94 12.30 4.35
C ASN A 511 -14.22 11.70 5.57
N TRP A 512 -13.16 12.36 6.05
CA TRP A 512 -12.33 11.88 7.17
C TRP A 512 -13.08 11.61 8.47
N MET A 513 -14.27 12.18 8.67
CA MET A 513 -15.04 12.02 9.91
C MET A 513 -15.88 10.73 9.92
N ILE A 514 -16.21 10.18 8.75
CA ILE A 514 -17.09 9.01 8.63
C ILE A 514 -16.45 7.81 7.92
N ASP A 515 -15.27 8.00 7.34
CA ASP A 515 -14.54 6.97 6.59
C ASP A 515 -13.07 6.91 7.04
N LYS A 516 -12.67 5.75 7.58
CA LYS A 516 -11.32 5.51 8.10
C LYS A 516 -10.25 5.64 7.02
N HIS A 517 -10.52 5.23 5.79
CA HIS A 517 -9.54 5.27 4.70
C HIS A 517 -9.30 6.71 4.25
N MET A 518 -10.35 7.52 4.15
CA MET A 518 -10.21 8.95 3.92
C MET A 518 -9.44 9.63 5.06
N PHE A 519 -9.69 9.23 6.30
CA PHE A 519 -8.92 9.69 7.45
C PHE A 519 -7.43 9.33 7.32
N THR A 520 -7.08 8.09 6.95
CA THR A 520 -5.70 7.66 6.68
C THR A 520 -5.04 8.47 5.57
N VAL A 521 -5.74 8.65 4.44
CA VAL A 521 -5.22 9.43 3.30
C VAL A 521 -4.93 10.87 3.71
N GLU A 522 -5.85 11.49 4.46
CA GLU A 522 -5.71 12.87 4.90
C GLU A 522 -4.58 13.05 5.91
N LEU A 523 -4.41 12.12 6.85
CA LEU A 523 -3.25 12.06 7.75
C LEU A 523 -1.95 11.91 6.96
N ARG A 524 -1.87 10.96 6.02
CA ARG A 524 -0.67 10.70 5.22
C ARG A 524 -0.28 11.93 4.39
N MET A 525 -1.24 12.56 3.73
CA MET A 525 -1.01 13.79 2.95
C MET A 525 -0.48 14.91 3.84
N LEU A 526 -1.11 15.14 5.00
CA LEU A 526 -0.69 16.17 5.94
C LEU A 526 0.72 15.89 6.49
N PHE A 527 1.00 14.65 6.90
CA PHE A 527 2.31 14.24 7.39
C PHE A 527 3.43 14.59 6.40
N TRP A 528 3.29 14.16 5.14
CA TRP A 528 4.31 14.41 4.13
C TRP A 528 4.44 15.90 3.78
N ALA A 529 3.32 16.63 3.71
CA ALA A 529 3.34 18.07 3.46
C ALA A 529 4.08 18.84 4.57
N LEU A 530 3.86 18.47 5.83
CA LEU A 530 4.53 19.06 6.99
C LEU A 530 6.04 18.75 7.00
N ILE A 531 6.43 17.51 6.69
CA ILE A 531 7.85 17.14 6.58
C ILE A 531 8.54 17.90 5.44
N ALA A 532 7.94 17.97 4.26
CA ALA A 532 8.51 18.72 3.14
C ALA A 532 8.65 20.22 3.46
N SER A 533 7.70 20.77 4.21
CA SER A 533 7.71 22.17 4.63
C SER A 533 8.81 22.50 5.64
N SER A 534 9.21 21.55 6.48
CA SER A 534 10.27 21.77 7.47
C SER A 534 11.65 21.96 6.85
N VAL A 535 11.86 21.43 5.63
CA VAL A 535 13.12 21.56 4.91
C VAL A 535 13.13 22.63 3.82
N PHE A 536 11.98 23.20 3.45
CA PHE A 536 11.92 24.25 2.43
C PHE A 536 12.52 25.59 2.90
N ILE A 537 12.65 25.79 4.22
CA ILE A 537 13.14 27.04 4.86
C ILE A 537 14.65 27.19 4.76
#